data_AF-A0A8H6DTD2-F1
#
_entry.id   AF-A0A8H6DTD2-F1
#
_cell.length_a   1.000
_cell.length_b   1.000
_cell.length_c   1.000
_cell.angle_alpha   90.00
_cell.angle_beta   90.00
_cell.angle_gamma   90.00
#
_symmetry.space_group_name_H-M   'P 1'
#
loop_
_entity.id
_entity.type
_entity.pdbx_description
1 polymer ?
#
loop_
_entity_poly.entity_id
_entity_poly.type
_entity_poly.pdbx_seq_one_letter_code
_entity_poly.pdbx_strand_id
1 'polypeptide(L)'
;MHSSKHQQNITWLVEVFGWVALDNAKVVDHSSNIFIKAGRSSRCTVIMLAKAHPHLNIIIQDLPSPIANAQTTITALQPDIRSCVQATEYNLILPQPRRSVDVYLLRTTLHD
;
A
#
# COMPACT_ATOMS: atom_id res chain seq x y z
N MET A 1 29.91 0.10 -16.21
CA MET A 1 29.16 0.75 -15.10
C MET A 1 27.72 0.92 -15.55
N HIS A 2 26.83 0.03 -15.13
CA HIS A 2 25.39 0.14 -15.42
C HIS A 2 24.76 1.07 -14.37
N SER A 3 24.11 2.13 -14.84
CA SER A 3 23.46 3.16 -14.03
C SER A 3 22.28 2.56 -13.26
N SER A 4 22.41 2.50 -11.93
CA SER A 4 21.32 2.24 -10.98
C SER A 4 20.31 3.40 -11.04
N LYS A 5 19.30 3.27 -11.90
CA LYS A 5 18.07 4.06 -11.81
C LYS A 5 16.97 3.12 -11.32
N HIS A 6 16.22 3.57 -10.31
CA HIS A 6 15.05 2.93 -9.69
C HIS A 6 15.26 2.16 -8.38
N GLN A 7 16.15 2.62 -7.50
CA GLN A 7 15.94 2.43 -6.06
C GLN A 7 15.09 3.60 -5.54
N GLN A 8 13.77 3.57 -5.77
CA GLN A 8 12.86 4.57 -5.19
C GLN A 8 12.96 4.48 -3.65
N ASN A 9 13.34 5.58 -3.01
CA ASN A 9 13.59 5.63 -1.58
C ASN A 9 12.23 5.65 -0.85
N ILE A 10 11.81 4.49 -0.31
CA ILE A 10 10.48 4.29 0.28
C ILE A 10 10.21 5.24 1.47
N THR A 11 11.27 5.80 2.06
CA THR A 11 11.22 6.83 3.10
C THR A 11 10.33 8.02 2.73
N TRP A 12 10.29 8.44 1.46
CA TRP A 12 9.44 9.56 1.02
C TRP A 12 7.94 9.30 1.28
N LEU A 13 7.47 8.05 1.16
CA LEU A 13 6.06 7.75 1.41
C LEU A 13 5.67 8.02 2.85
N VAL A 14 6.55 7.73 3.80
CA VAL A 14 6.28 7.84 5.24
C VAL A 14 6.45 9.28 5.72
N GLU A 15 7.41 10.04 5.16
CA GLU A 15 7.84 11.31 5.74
C GLU A 15 7.21 12.55 5.10
N VAL A 16 6.78 12.47 3.84
CA VAL A 16 6.50 13.69 3.03
C VAL A 16 5.06 14.13 3.12
N PHE A 17 4.17 13.21 3.44
CA PHE A 17 2.76 13.49 3.65
C PHE A 17 2.45 13.43 5.15
N GLY A 18 1.59 14.34 5.61
CA GLY A 18 1.24 14.49 7.02
C GLY A 18 0.32 13.40 7.58
N TRP A 19 0.68 12.12 7.45
CA TRP A 19 -0.12 10.97 7.88
C TRP A 19 -0.51 11.00 9.35
N VAL A 20 0.33 11.60 10.19
CA VAL A 20 0.08 11.77 11.64
C VAL A 20 -1.14 12.65 11.90
N ALA A 21 -1.40 13.64 11.03
CA ALA A 21 -2.53 14.56 11.20
C ALA A 21 -3.90 13.93 10.86
N LEU A 22 -3.91 12.73 10.27
CA LEU A 22 -5.13 12.09 9.77
C LEU A 22 -5.86 11.23 10.81
N ASP A 23 -5.32 11.06 12.03
CA ASP A 23 -5.89 10.17 13.06
C ASP A 23 -6.34 8.82 12.48
N ASN A 24 -7.51 8.28 12.77
CA ASN A 24 -7.92 6.91 12.35
C ASN A 24 -8.35 6.78 10.86
N ALA A 25 -7.77 7.57 9.97
CA ALA A 25 -8.18 7.68 8.58
C ALA A 25 -8.16 6.36 7.79
N LYS A 26 -9.10 6.25 6.85
CA LYS A 26 -9.18 5.21 5.83
C LYS A 26 -8.40 5.63 4.60
N VAL A 27 -7.40 4.84 4.25
CA VAL A 27 -6.54 5.04 3.07
C VAL A 27 -6.79 3.92 2.09
N VAL A 28 -7.11 4.25 0.84
CA VAL A 28 -7.20 3.29 -0.25
C VAL A 28 -5.95 3.44 -1.13
N ASP A 29 -5.11 2.41 -1.21
CA ASP A 29 -3.92 2.38 -2.08
C ASP A 29 -4.21 1.61 -3.38
N HIS A 30 -4.08 2.30 -4.51
CA HIS A 30 -4.29 1.80 -5.88
C HIS A 30 -2.98 1.52 -6.64
N SER A 31 -1.87 1.36 -5.92
CA SER A 31 -0.55 1.22 -6.56
C SER A 31 -0.31 -0.22 -6.99
N SER A 32 0.08 -0.49 -8.23
CA SER A 32 0.29 -1.86 -8.76
C SER A 32 1.52 -2.61 -8.19
N ASN A 33 2.36 -1.93 -7.40
CA ASN A 33 3.66 -2.41 -6.92
C ASN A 33 3.67 -2.66 -5.40
N ILE A 34 2.63 -3.29 -4.87
CA ILE A 34 2.44 -3.42 -3.41
C ILE A 34 3.37 -4.47 -2.81
N PHE A 35 3.70 -5.52 -3.57
CA PHE A 35 4.53 -6.64 -3.09
C PHE A 35 5.62 -7.00 -4.10
N ILE A 36 6.82 -6.43 -3.92
CA ILE A 36 8.00 -6.95 -4.59
C ILE A 36 8.52 -8.14 -3.80
N LYS A 37 8.41 -9.35 -4.37
CA LYS A 37 9.19 -10.52 -3.91
C LYS A 37 10.67 -10.27 -4.20
N ALA A 38 11.39 -9.73 -3.22
CA ALA A 38 12.84 -9.84 -3.19
C ALA A 38 13.22 -10.84 -2.09
N GLY A 39 14.09 -11.79 -2.41
CA GLY A 39 14.62 -12.75 -1.45
C GLY A 39 15.03 -12.06 -0.14
N ARG A 40 14.57 -12.65 0.97
CA ARG A 40 14.83 -12.26 2.39
C ARG A 40 14.36 -10.89 2.87
N SER A 41 13.85 -9.98 2.05
CA SER A 41 13.14 -8.78 2.55
C SER A 41 12.03 -8.33 1.59
N SER A 42 10.77 -8.58 1.96
CA SER A 42 9.63 -7.98 1.27
C SER A 42 9.63 -6.47 1.52
N ARG A 43 9.90 -5.66 0.49
CA ARG A 43 9.79 -4.19 0.56
C ARG A 43 8.37 -3.78 0.21
N CYS A 44 7.42 -4.15 1.06
CA CYS A 44 6.03 -3.72 0.89
C CYS A 44 5.85 -2.32 1.48
N THR A 45 5.59 -1.37 0.59
CA THR A 45 5.40 0.05 0.92
C THR A 45 4.21 0.26 1.86
N VAL A 46 3.12 -0.49 1.68
CA VAL A 46 1.95 -0.47 2.57
C VAL A 46 2.29 -0.97 3.96
N ILE A 47 3.07 -2.04 4.09
CA ILE A 47 3.49 -2.55 5.40
C ILE A 47 4.37 -1.53 6.13
N MET A 48 5.23 -0.80 5.41
CA MET A 48 6.02 0.27 6.02
C MET A 48 5.15 1.42 6.50
N LEU A 49 4.15 1.83 5.70
CA LEU A 49 3.19 2.85 6.09
C LEU A 49 2.37 2.42 7.32
N ALA A 50 1.87 1.18 7.34
CA ALA A 50 1.15 0.60 8.46
C ALA A 50 2.00 0.51 9.74
N LYS A 51 3.29 0.18 9.62
CA LYS A 51 4.23 0.14 10.75
C LYS A 51 4.53 1.53 11.31
N ALA A 52 4.68 2.52 10.43
CA ALA A 52 4.99 3.90 10.84
C ALA A 52 3.75 4.63 11.39
N HIS A 53 2.56 4.29 10.89
CA HIS A 53 1.30 4.93 11.22
C HIS A 53 0.21 3.87 11.48
N PRO A 54 0.30 3.14 12.60
CA PRO A 54 -0.62 2.03 12.92
C PRO A 54 -2.06 2.48 13.17
N HIS A 55 -2.30 3.79 13.32
CA HIS A 55 -3.62 4.40 13.40
C HIS A 55 -4.37 4.40 12.07
N LEU A 56 -3.68 4.29 10.93
CA LEU A 56 -4.31 4.28 9.61
C LEU A 56 -4.98 2.94 9.32
N ASN A 57 -6.12 2.99 8.64
CA ASN A 57 -6.82 1.83 8.11
C ASN A 57 -6.56 1.73 6.60
N ILE A 58 -5.63 0.88 6.18
CA ILE A 58 -5.16 0.82 4.80
C ILE A 58 -5.86 -0.32 4.05
N ILE A 59 -6.47 0.03 2.93
CA ILE A 59 -7.10 -0.90 1.99
C ILE A 59 -6.29 -0.87 0.69
N ILE A 60 -5.74 -2.02 0.34
CA ILE A 60 -5.09 -2.28 -0.93
C ILE A 60 -6.16 -2.64 -1.97
N GLN A 61 -6.16 -1.97 -3.11
CA GLN A 61 -7.05 -2.24 -4.24
C GLN A 61 -6.27 -2.41 -5.54
N ASP A 62 -6.41 -3.57 -6.16
CA ASP A 62 -5.69 -3.95 -7.39
C ASP A 62 -6.42 -5.10 -8.11
N LEU A 63 -5.93 -5.53 -9.27
CA LEU A 63 -6.43 -6.67 -10.02
C LEU A 63 -6.26 -8.00 -9.24
N PRO A 64 -6.99 -9.07 -9.64
CA PRO A 64 -7.02 -10.32 -8.87
C PRO A 64 -5.65 -10.93 -8.56
N SER A 65 -4.72 -10.94 -9.53
CA SER A 65 -3.40 -11.56 -9.35
C SER A 65 -2.52 -10.87 -8.29
N PRO A 66 -2.34 -9.53 -8.31
CA PRO A 66 -1.69 -8.81 -7.22
C PRO A 66 -2.36 -9.00 -5.85
N ILE A 67 -3.69 -9.01 -5.79
CA ILE A 67 -4.44 -9.17 -4.54
C ILE A 67 -4.24 -10.56 -3.90
N ALA A 68 -4.18 -11.63 -4.69
CA ALA A 68 -3.88 -12.96 -4.17
C ALA A 68 -2.49 -13.01 -3.48
N ASN A 69 -1.49 -12.36 -4.08
CA ASN A 69 -0.16 -12.22 -3.48
C ASN A 69 -0.17 -11.36 -2.20
N ALA A 70 -0.97 -10.29 -2.21
CA ALA A 70 -1.16 -9.41 -1.06
C ALA A 70 -1.74 -10.15 0.14
N GLN A 71 -2.83 -10.90 -0.06
CA GLN A 71 -3.51 -11.65 0.99
C GLN A 71 -2.60 -12.70 1.63
N THR A 72 -1.78 -13.37 0.82
CA THR A 72 -0.77 -14.32 1.33
C THR A 72 0.23 -13.63 2.25
N THR A 73 0.69 -12.44 1.86
CA THR A 73 1.63 -11.65 2.68
C THR A 73 0.98 -11.11 3.95
N ILE A 74 -0.23 -10.57 3.85
CA ILE A 74 -1.00 -10.01 4.99
C ILE A 74 -1.26 -11.07 6.05
N THR A 75 -1.60 -12.30 5.65
CA THR A 75 -1.87 -13.40 6.58
C THR A 75 -0.65 -13.75 7.43
N ALA A 76 0.55 -13.57 6.90
CA ALA A 76 1.82 -13.82 7.57
C ALA A 76 2.33 -12.64 8.43
N LEU A 77 1.61 -11.51 8.49
CA LEU A 77 2.00 -10.37 9.30
C LEU A 77 1.72 -10.58 10.79
N GLN A 78 2.44 -9.82 11.61
CA GLN A 78 2.16 -9.71 13.03
C GLN A 78 0.74 -9.16 13.26
N PRO A 79 0.01 -9.59 14.32
CA PRO A 79 -1.40 -9.27 14.49
C PRO A 79 -1.73 -7.76 14.52
N ASP A 80 -0.83 -6.95 15.04
CA ASP A 80 -0.89 -5.49 15.16
C ASP A 80 -0.85 -4.78 13.81
N ILE A 81 -0.07 -5.27 12.86
CA ILE A 81 -0.02 -4.73 11.49
C ILE A 81 -1.11 -5.35 10.62
N ARG A 82 -1.47 -6.61 10.89
CA ARG A 82 -2.52 -7.31 10.15
C ARG A 82 -3.91 -6.69 10.38
N SER A 83 -4.17 -6.13 11.56
CA SER A 83 -5.46 -5.52 11.88
C SER A 83 -5.73 -4.22 11.10
N CYS A 84 -4.69 -3.51 10.67
CA CYS A 84 -4.79 -2.23 9.98
C CYS A 84 -4.65 -2.31 8.46
N VAL A 85 -4.43 -3.50 7.88
CA VAL A 85 -4.22 -3.70 6.44
C VAL A 85 -5.19 -4.72 5.86
N GLN A 86 -5.90 -4.34 4.80
CA GLN A 86 -6.80 -5.19 4.03
C GLN A 86 -6.43 -5.17 2.55
N ALA A 87 -6.79 -6.22 1.80
CA ALA A 87 -6.63 -6.28 0.36
C ALA A 87 -7.93 -6.71 -0.31
N THR A 88 -8.32 -6.02 -1.39
CA THR A 88 -9.57 -6.24 -2.11
C THR A 88 -9.34 -6.11 -3.61
N GLU A 89 -9.94 -7.01 -4.39
CA GLU A 89 -9.94 -6.89 -5.84
C GLU A 89 -10.71 -5.66 -6.29
N TYR A 90 -10.12 -4.89 -7.20
CA TYR A 90 -10.75 -3.72 -7.77
C TYR A 90 -10.05 -3.32 -9.07
N ASN A 91 -10.86 -2.88 -10.04
CA ASN A 91 -10.36 -2.29 -11.27
C ASN A 91 -10.51 -0.77 -11.21
N LEU A 92 -9.38 -0.06 -11.31
CA LEU A 92 -9.31 1.40 -11.17
C LEU A 92 -10.12 2.17 -12.22
N ILE A 93 -10.41 1.58 -13.38
CA ILE A 93 -11.24 2.22 -14.41
C ILE A 93 -12.74 2.16 -14.12
N LEU A 94 -13.16 1.40 -13.10
CA LEU A 94 -14.55 1.34 -12.67
C LEU A 94 -14.83 2.43 -11.62
N PRO A 95 -16.08 2.92 -11.49
CA PRO A 95 -16.45 3.80 -10.39
C PRO A 95 -16.06 3.21 -9.03
N GLN A 96 -15.48 4.03 -8.16
CA GLN A 96 -15.03 3.59 -6.84
C GLN A 96 -16.24 3.22 -5.96
N PRO A 97 -16.37 1.95 -5.51
CA PRO A 97 -17.51 1.53 -4.69
C PRO A 97 -17.45 2.07 -3.25
N ARG A 98 -16.26 2.42 -2.76
CA ARG A 98 -16.07 2.88 -1.38
C ARG A 98 -16.49 4.34 -1.24
N ARG A 99 -17.43 4.60 -0.34
CA ARG A 99 -17.79 5.93 0.15
C ARG A 99 -17.09 6.18 1.49
N SER A 100 -16.86 7.43 1.84
CA SER A 100 -16.24 7.83 3.12
C SER A 100 -14.83 7.27 3.30
N VAL A 101 -13.97 7.56 2.32
CA VAL A 101 -12.52 7.34 2.36
C VAL A 101 -11.85 8.70 2.52
N ASP A 102 -10.84 8.77 3.38
CA ASP A 102 -10.14 10.03 3.67
C ASP A 102 -9.04 10.30 2.65
N VAL A 103 -8.37 9.24 2.17
CA VAL A 103 -7.28 9.34 1.19
C VAL A 103 -7.37 8.25 0.13
N TYR A 104 -7.31 8.65 -1.14
CA TYR A 104 -6.96 7.77 -2.25
C TYR A 104 -5.49 8.00 -2.63
N LEU A 105 -4.68 6.95 -2.49
CA LEU A 105 -3.26 6.97 -2.77
C LEU A 105 -3.00 6.27 -4.11
N LEU A 106 -2.43 7.02 -5.06
CA LEU A 106 -1.99 6.50 -6.36
C LEU A 106 -0.49 6.76 -6.49
N ARG A 107 0.34 5.71 -6.46
CA ARG A 107 1.80 5.82 -6.62
C ARG A 107 2.20 5.11 -7.88
N THR A 108 2.84 5.85 -8.79
CA THR A 108 3.29 5.33 -10.09
C THR A 108 2.18 4.58 -10.85
N THR A 109 0.92 5.01 -10.71
CA THR A 109 -0.23 4.42 -11.42
C THR A 109 -0.68 5.31 -12.57
N LEU A 110 -0.62 6.64 -12.40
CA LEU A 110 -1.16 7.62 -13.36
C LEU A 110 -0.17 8.02 -14.48
N HIS A 111 1.07 7.56 -14.41
CA HIS A 111 2.08 7.85 -15.42
C HIS A 111 2.10 6.84 -16.58
N ASP A 112 1.29 5.79 -16.48
CA ASP A 112 1.06 4.78 -17.50
C ASP A 112 -0.22 5.13 -18.29
#